data_AF-A0A5B0WCU2-F1
#
_entry.id   AF-A0A5B0WCU2-F1
#
_cell.length_a   1.000
_cell.length_b   1.000
_cell.length_c   1.000
_cell.angle_alpha   90.00
_cell.angle_beta   90.00
_cell.angle_gamma   90.00
#
_symmetry.space_group_name_H-M   'P 1'
#
loop_
_entity.id
_entity.type
_entity.pdbx_description
1 polymer ?
#
loop_
_entity_poly.entity_id
_entity_poly.type
_entity_poly.pdbx_seq_one_letter_code
_entity_poly.pdbx_strand_id
1 'polypeptide(L)'
;MRVIDVGQPQNGREGCHRNMKFRAEVKQILLASVLSAACPMVVHAAAIEYSKTDVVLRSGPNDRFPAVGMVMTGSRVHMSGCTREYRWCDVTVSGRSGWMPAADIDVEYNHQRVPISRYIHIAERSGIAVVSFDIDSYWSRNYSQSYFYTEIGNWRNIN
;
A
#
# COMPACT_ATOMS: atom_id res chain seq x y z
N MET A 1 -13.40 63.65 -62.56
CA MET A 1 -14.77 63.82 -62.05
C MET A 1 -15.21 62.51 -61.43
N ARG A 2 -14.78 62.14 -60.20
CA ARG A 2 -15.49 62.22 -58.89
C ARG A 2 -14.71 61.29 -57.91
N VAL A 3 -14.80 61.29 -56.57
CA VAL A 3 -15.30 62.18 -55.49
C VAL A 3 -14.64 61.62 -54.19
N ILE A 4 -13.82 62.41 -53.46
CA ILE A 4 -14.14 63.07 -52.16
C ILE A 4 -13.94 62.17 -50.90
N ASP A 5 -13.45 62.81 -49.82
CA ASP A 5 -13.50 62.53 -48.36
C ASP A 5 -13.40 61.10 -47.77
N VAL A 6 -12.56 60.87 -46.75
CA VAL A 6 -12.76 61.13 -45.30
C VAL A 6 -13.94 60.35 -44.69
N GLY A 7 -13.65 59.52 -43.68
CA GLY A 7 -14.63 58.61 -43.07
C GLY A 7 -14.15 57.82 -41.85
N GLN A 8 -13.52 58.48 -40.88
CA GLN A 8 -13.50 58.01 -39.48
C GLN A 8 -14.92 58.16 -38.86
N PRO A 9 -15.16 57.78 -37.58
CA PRO A 9 -15.04 56.49 -36.92
C PRO A 9 -16.40 56.15 -36.20
N GLN A 10 -16.44 55.18 -35.28
CA GLN A 10 -17.05 55.27 -33.91
C GLN A 10 -17.01 53.85 -33.28
N ASN A 11 -16.37 53.57 -32.13
CA ASN A 11 -16.45 54.16 -30.77
C ASN A 11 -17.66 53.64 -29.96
N GLY A 12 -17.39 53.05 -28.78
CA GLY A 12 -18.31 52.22 -27.99
C GLY A 12 -17.55 51.10 -27.24
N ARG A 13 -16.60 51.36 -26.32
CA ARG A 13 -16.77 51.97 -24.98
C ARG A 13 -17.84 51.23 -24.16
N GLU A 14 -17.65 50.72 -22.93
CA GLU A 14 -16.54 50.62 -21.95
C GLU A 14 -16.79 49.29 -21.17
N GLY A 15 -15.90 48.59 -20.47
CA GLY A 15 -14.72 48.97 -19.70
C GLY A 15 -14.93 48.63 -18.21
N CYS A 16 -14.18 47.67 -17.66
CA CYS A 16 -13.81 47.62 -16.23
C CYS A 16 -12.69 46.58 -16.02
N HIS A 17 -11.43 46.92 -16.27
CA HIS A 17 -10.54 47.61 -15.33
C HIS A 17 -10.01 46.73 -14.19
N ARG A 18 -8.84 46.11 -14.42
CA ARG A 18 -7.71 46.38 -13.53
C ARG A 18 -6.39 46.41 -14.30
N ASN A 19 -5.61 47.47 -14.04
CA ASN A 19 -4.40 47.80 -14.78
C ASN A 19 -3.26 46.81 -14.46
N MET A 20 -2.95 45.92 -15.40
CA MET A 20 -1.66 45.22 -15.42
C MET A 20 -0.66 46.07 -16.20
N LYS A 21 0.19 46.84 -15.50
CA LYS A 21 1.33 47.53 -16.11
C LYS A 21 2.64 46.89 -15.66
N PHE A 22 2.91 45.74 -16.26
CA PHE A 22 4.25 45.17 -16.36
C PHE A 22 5.16 46.24 -17.00
N ARG A 23 6.12 46.78 -16.24
CA ARG A 23 7.27 47.51 -16.78
C ARG A 23 8.50 46.67 -16.48
N ALA A 24 9.05 46.07 -17.52
CA ALA A 24 10.25 45.26 -17.42
C ALA A 24 11.47 46.18 -17.24
N GLU A 25 11.98 46.25 -16.02
CA GLU A 25 13.33 46.73 -15.73
C GLU A 25 14.13 45.53 -15.21
N VAL A 26 15.02 45.02 -16.05
CA VAL A 26 15.76 43.78 -15.79
C VAL A 26 16.88 44.05 -14.79
N LYS A 27 16.56 43.98 -13.49
CA LYS A 27 17.54 43.93 -12.40
C LYS A 27 17.48 42.57 -11.71
N GLN A 28 18.64 41.91 -11.67
CA GLN A 28 18.82 40.56 -11.14
C GLN A 28 18.39 40.46 -9.67
N ILE A 29 17.30 39.72 -9.41
CA ILE A 29 17.10 39.01 -8.16
C ILE A 29 16.70 37.58 -8.54
N LEU A 30 17.64 36.64 -8.37
CA LEU A 30 17.41 35.21 -8.62
C LEU A 30 16.56 34.62 -7.48
N LEU A 31 15.24 34.78 -7.59
CA LEU A 31 14.28 34.02 -6.79
C LEU A 31 13.88 32.76 -7.58
N ALA A 32 14.66 31.70 -7.41
CA ALA A 32 14.32 30.38 -7.92
C ALA A 32 13.15 29.80 -7.12
N SER A 33 11.92 30.05 -7.57
CA SER A 33 10.71 29.46 -7.02
C SER A 33 10.65 27.96 -7.34
N VAL A 34 11.23 27.15 -6.46
CA VAL A 34 11.05 25.69 -6.46
C VAL A 34 9.58 25.40 -6.17
N LEU A 35 8.82 25.14 -7.22
CA LEU A 35 7.42 24.72 -7.12
C LEU A 35 7.38 23.24 -6.72
N SER A 36 7.52 22.97 -5.42
CA SER A 36 7.45 21.62 -4.87
C SER A 36 6.10 20.99 -5.19
N ALA A 37 6.09 20.06 -6.16
CA ALA A 37 4.91 19.29 -6.51
C ALA A 37 4.53 18.38 -5.32
N ALA A 38 3.53 18.82 -4.55
CA ALA A 38 2.95 18.01 -3.48
C ALA A 38 2.19 16.83 -4.11
N CYS A 39 2.89 15.70 -4.25
CA CYS A 39 2.30 14.47 -4.76
C CYS A 39 1.30 13.94 -3.71
N PRO A 40 -0.01 13.82 -4.03
CA PRO A 40 -0.99 13.35 -3.06
C PRO A 40 -0.75 11.87 -2.75
N MET A 41 -0.27 11.56 -1.55
CA MET A 41 -0.13 10.18 -1.08
C MET A 41 -1.51 9.62 -0.71
N VAL A 42 -2.01 8.68 -1.53
CA VAL A 42 -3.25 7.94 -1.24
C VAL A 42 -2.96 6.87 -0.20
N VAL A 43 -3.17 7.21 1.07
CA VAL A 43 -3.12 6.24 2.17
C VAL A 43 -4.31 5.29 2.05
N HIS A 44 -4.05 4.04 1.68
CA HIS A 44 -5.04 2.98 1.76
C HIS A 44 -5.17 2.55 3.22
N ALA A 45 -6.40 2.50 3.73
CA ALA A 45 -6.66 1.88 5.02
C ALA A 45 -6.34 0.38 4.91
N ALA A 46 -5.44 -0.12 5.75
CA ALA A 46 -5.20 -1.55 5.86
C ALA A 46 -6.51 -2.23 6.29
N ALA A 47 -6.82 -3.38 5.68
CA ALA A 47 -7.94 -4.20 6.12
C ALA A 47 -7.72 -4.61 7.60
N ILE A 48 -8.81 -4.78 8.33
CA ILE A 48 -8.71 -5.30 9.70
C ILE A 48 -8.83 -6.82 9.63
N GLU A 49 -7.74 -7.53 9.92
CA GLU A 49 -7.74 -8.99 9.95
C GLU A 49 -7.80 -9.52 11.39
N TYR A 50 -8.38 -10.72 11.54
CA TYR A 50 -8.46 -11.45 12.79
C TYR A 50 -8.15 -12.93 12.60
N SER A 51 -7.58 -13.55 13.64
CA SER A 51 -7.56 -15.02 13.73
C SER A 51 -8.97 -15.53 13.97
N LYS A 52 -9.40 -16.48 13.15
CA LYS A 52 -10.68 -17.18 13.24
C LYS A 52 -10.63 -18.33 14.26
N THR A 53 -9.47 -18.96 14.40
CA THR A 53 -9.20 -20.12 15.25
C THR A 53 -7.99 -19.87 16.15
N ASP A 54 -7.74 -20.78 17.10
CA ASP A 54 -6.43 -20.89 17.75
C ASP A 54 -5.49 -21.62 16.78
N VAL A 55 -4.40 -20.97 16.36
CA VAL A 55 -3.52 -21.48 15.31
C VAL A 55 -2.04 -21.34 15.65
N VAL A 56 -1.22 -22.26 15.14
CA VAL A 56 0.24 -22.19 15.28
C VAL A 56 0.82 -21.28 14.20
N LEU A 57 1.54 -20.23 14.63
CA LEU A 57 2.31 -19.37 13.74
C LEU A 57 3.62 -20.08 13.36
N ARG A 58 3.92 -20.16 12.07
CA ARG A 58 5.06 -20.92 11.51
C ARG A 58 6.17 -20.00 11.00
N SER A 59 7.42 -20.47 10.98
CA SER A 59 8.54 -19.71 10.39
C SER A 59 8.61 -19.77 8.85
N GLY A 60 7.66 -20.45 8.19
CA GLY A 60 7.52 -20.52 6.73
C GLY A 60 6.14 -21.06 6.32
N PRO A 61 5.75 -20.99 5.02
CA PRO A 61 4.42 -21.33 4.51
C PRO A 61 4.18 -22.84 4.38
N ASN A 62 4.44 -23.60 5.44
CA ASN A 62 4.26 -25.05 5.52
C ASN A 62 4.10 -25.48 6.98
N ASP A 63 3.33 -26.54 7.23
CA ASP A 63 3.06 -27.04 8.59
C ASP A 63 4.27 -27.72 9.24
N ARG A 64 5.27 -28.10 8.45
CA ARG A 64 6.54 -28.67 8.94
C ARG A 64 7.50 -27.64 9.51
N PHE A 65 7.42 -26.37 9.09
CA PHE A 65 8.34 -25.34 9.60
C PHE A 65 8.19 -25.16 11.12
N PRO A 66 9.27 -24.78 11.84
CA PRO A 66 9.23 -24.51 13.27
C PRO A 66 8.06 -23.60 13.69
N ALA A 67 7.44 -23.96 14.80
CA ALA A 67 6.47 -23.10 15.47
C ALA A 67 7.21 -21.91 16.10
N VAL A 68 6.74 -20.69 15.81
CA VAL A 68 7.28 -19.43 16.38
C VAL A 68 6.33 -18.77 17.37
N GLY A 69 5.09 -19.25 17.47
CA GLY A 69 4.10 -18.81 18.44
C GLY A 69 2.76 -19.49 18.24
N MET A 70 1.80 -19.13 19.09
CA MET A 70 0.39 -19.47 18.95
C MET A 70 -0.41 -18.16 18.88
N VAL A 71 -1.36 -18.09 17.95
CA VAL A 71 -2.27 -16.96 17.77
C VAL A 71 -3.64 -17.43 18.22
N MET A 72 -4.19 -16.78 19.25
CA MET A 72 -5.51 -17.12 19.79
C MET A 72 -6.61 -16.58 18.87
N THR A 73 -7.77 -17.24 18.82
CA THR A 73 -8.95 -16.75 18.10
C THR A 73 -9.32 -15.33 18.54
N GLY A 74 -9.77 -14.51 17.58
CA GLY A 74 -10.06 -13.09 17.79
C GLY A 74 -8.85 -12.17 17.87
N SER A 75 -7.61 -12.69 17.95
CA SER A 75 -6.39 -11.87 17.88
C SER A 75 -6.37 -11.02 16.61
N ARG A 76 -6.00 -9.74 16.73
CA ARG A 76 -5.77 -8.88 15.56
C ARG A 76 -4.53 -9.37 14.81
N VAL A 77 -4.69 -9.53 13.51
CA VAL A 77 -3.63 -9.91 12.58
C VAL A 77 -3.31 -8.68 11.71
N HIS A 78 -2.06 -8.57 11.25
CA HIS A 78 -1.70 -7.67 10.16
C HIS A 78 -1.04 -8.48 9.04
N MET A 79 -1.72 -8.61 7.91
CA MET A 79 -1.30 -9.43 6.79
C MET A 79 -0.47 -8.63 5.78
N SER A 80 0.77 -9.04 5.58
CA SER A 80 1.66 -8.47 4.55
C SER A 80 1.30 -8.98 3.15
N GLY A 81 0.74 -10.19 3.05
CA GLY A 81 0.26 -10.79 1.82
C GLY A 81 0.10 -12.31 1.92
N CYS A 82 -0.41 -12.93 0.85
CA CYS A 82 -0.57 -14.38 0.77
C CYS A 82 0.26 -15.02 -0.33
N THR A 83 0.60 -16.30 -0.15
CA THR A 83 1.09 -17.17 -1.23
C THR A 83 0.11 -17.15 -2.42
N ARG A 84 0.60 -17.39 -3.65
CA ARG A 84 -0.20 -17.32 -4.88
C ARG A 84 -1.44 -18.23 -4.89
N GLU A 85 -1.38 -19.37 -4.21
CA GLU A 85 -2.50 -20.31 -4.08
C GLU A 85 -3.41 -20.00 -2.86
N TYR A 86 -3.21 -18.87 -2.19
CA TYR A 86 -3.91 -18.44 -0.96
C TYR A 86 -4.01 -19.53 0.12
N ARG A 87 -2.96 -20.35 0.27
CA ARG A 87 -2.90 -21.39 1.32
C ARG A 87 -2.32 -20.85 2.63
N TRP A 88 -1.30 -20.03 2.52
CA TRP A 88 -0.58 -19.40 3.62
C TRP A 88 -0.45 -17.90 3.38
N CYS A 89 -0.48 -17.12 4.47
CA CYS A 89 -0.25 -15.68 4.45
C CYS A 89 0.85 -15.30 5.44
N ASP A 90 1.70 -14.37 5.03
CA ASP A 90 2.73 -13.74 5.87
C ASP A 90 2.05 -12.67 6.72
N VAL A 91 2.15 -12.81 8.03
CA VAL A 91 1.41 -12.00 9.00
C VAL A 91 2.32 -11.56 10.14
N THR A 92 2.02 -10.38 10.68
CA THR A 92 2.58 -9.90 11.95
C THR A 92 1.48 -9.93 13.01
N VAL A 93 1.75 -10.62 14.12
CA VAL A 93 0.87 -10.65 15.31
C VAL A 93 1.70 -10.27 16.53
N SER A 94 1.25 -9.27 17.28
CA SER A 94 1.95 -8.77 18.49
C SER A 94 3.46 -8.52 18.29
N GLY A 95 3.84 -7.95 17.13
CA GLY A 95 5.23 -7.66 16.77
C GLY A 95 6.05 -8.86 16.29
N ARG A 96 5.45 -10.04 16.14
CA ARG A 96 6.10 -11.26 15.62
C ARG A 96 5.59 -11.58 14.22
N SER A 97 6.50 -11.55 13.24
CA SER A 97 6.26 -12.07 11.89
C SER A 97 6.17 -13.59 11.89
N GLY A 98 5.36 -14.13 10.98
CA GLY A 98 5.33 -15.55 10.64
C GLY A 98 4.24 -15.88 9.65
N TRP A 99 4.09 -17.16 9.33
CA TRP A 99 3.13 -17.66 8.36
C TRP A 99 1.96 -18.35 9.04
N MET A 100 0.76 -18.03 8.58
CA MET A 100 -0.52 -18.53 9.09
C MET A 100 -1.35 -19.09 7.92
N PRO A 101 -2.11 -20.18 8.10
CA PRO A 101 -3.01 -20.68 7.06
C PRO A 101 -4.09 -19.64 6.74
N ALA A 102 -4.33 -19.36 5.46
CA ALA A 102 -5.30 -18.34 5.05
C ALA A 102 -6.75 -18.68 5.46
N ALA A 103 -7.06 -19.97 5.61
CA ALA A 103 -8.37 -20.47 6.02
C ALA A 103 -8.73 -20.14 7.49
N ASP A 104 -7.72 -19.77 8.29
CA ASP A 104 -7.82 -19.36 9.68
C ASP A 104 -7.83 -17.83 9.85
N ILE A 105 -7.83 -17.05 8.75
CA ILE A 105 -7.91 -15.58 8.78
C ILE A 105 -9.29 -15.12 8.30
N ASP A 106 -9.94 -14.31 9.12
CA ASP A 106 -11.11 -13.51 8.73
C ASP A 106 -10.70 -12.07 8.46
N VAL A 107 -11.27 -11.47 7.42
CA VAL A 107 -11.12 -10.06 7.04
C VAL A 107 -12.40 -9.30 7.37
N GLU A 108 -12.28 -8.14 8.01
CA GLU A 108 -13.40 -7.22 8.23
C GLU A 108 -13.77 -6.53 6.91
N TYR A 109 -14.95 -6.85 6.38
CA TYR A 109 -15.47 -6.31 5.13
C TYR A 109 -16.97 -5.98 5.29
N ASN A 110 -17.36 -4.74 4.99
CA ASN A 110 -18.73 -4.23 5.16
C ASN A 110 -19.33 -4.49 6.57
N HIS A 111 -18.53 -4.28 7.62
CA HIS A 111 -18.88 -4.53 9.03
C HIS A 111 -19.21 -6.00 9.36
N GLN A 112 -18.66 -6.94 8.58
CA GLN A 112 -18.76 -8.38 8.82
C GLN A 112 -17.37 -9.01 8.73
N ARG A 113 -17.13 -10.04 9.56
CA ARG A 113 -15.98 -10.93 9.39
C ARG A 113 -16.25 -11.90 8.25
N VAL A 114 -15.40 -11.87 7.23
CA VAL A 114 -15.49 -12.72 6.04
C VAL A 114 -14.18 -13.52 5.92
N PRO A 115 -14.23 -14.87 5.87
CA PRO A 115 -13.03 -15.68 5.64
C PRO A 115 -12.30 -15.27 4.36
N ILE A 116 -10.96 -15.28 4.35
CA ILE A 116 -10.17 -14.88 3.17
C ILE A 116 -10.65 -15.57 1.89
N SER A 117 -10.94 -16.87 1.95
CA SER A 117 -11.41 -17.67 0.81
C SER A 117 -12.70 -17.17 0.16
N ARG A 118 -13.54 -16.42 0.89
CA ARG A 118 -14.70 -15.73 0.32
C ARG A 118 -14.36 -14.28 -0.04
N TYR A 119 -13.59 -13.58 0.80
CA TYR A 119 -13.21 -12.19 0.61
C TYR A 119 -12.56 -11.93 -0.77
N ILE A 120 -11.62 -12.79 -1.18
CA ILE A 120 -10.90 -12.68 -2.47
C ILE A 120 -11.81 -12.75 -3.71
N HIS A 121 -13.04 -13.26 -3.57
CA HIS A 121 -14.00 -13.39 -4.67
C HIS A 121 -15.11 -12.32 -4.66
N ILE A 122 -15.33 -11.64 -3.53
CA ILE A 122 -16.41 -10.65 -3.38
C ILE A 122 -15.93 -9.20 -3.31
N ALA A 123 -14.66 -8.96 -2.96
CA ALA A 123 -14.09 -7.63 -2.92
C ALA A 123 -13.70 -7.16 -4.33
N GLU A 124 -14.20 -6.00 -4.77
CA GLU A 124 -13.88 -5.39 -6.07
C GLU A 124 -12.37 -5.25 -6.30
N ARG A 125 -11.63 -4.98 -5.21
CA ARG A 125 -10.17 -5.07 -5.12
C ARG A 125 -9.83 -5.58 -3.72
N SER A 126 -9.35 -6.81 -3.60
CA SER A 126 -8.96 -7.38 -2.30
C SER A 126 -7.76 -6.67 -1.66
N GLY A 127 -6.88 -6.06 -2.45
CA GLY A 127 -5.67 -5.39 -1.97
C GLY A 127 -4.61 -6.31 -1.36
N ILE A 128 -4.90 -7.62 -1.23
CA ILE A 128 -3.97 -8.61 -0.68
C ILE A 128 -2.83 -8.83 -1.66
N ALA A 129 -1.61 -8.50 -1.25
CA ALA A 129 -0.42 -8.74 -2.05
C ALA A 129 -0.16 -10.25 -2.20
N VAL A 130 0.32 -10.67 -3.38
CA VAL A 130 0.87 -12.01 -3.58
C VAL A 130 2.35 -11.98 -3.23
N VAL A 131 2.76 -12.80 -2.26
CA VAL A 131 4.14 -12.86 -1.75
C VAL A 131 4.78 -14.23 -2.00
N SER A 132 6.10 -14.24 -2.17
CA SER A 132 6.94 -15.43 -2.20
C SER A 132 7.67 -15.62 -0.87
N PHE A 133 7.94 -16.88 -0.52
CA PHE A 133 8.83 -17.20 0.60
C PHE A 133 10.22 -17.53 0.06
N ASP A 134 11.22 -16.85 0.62
CA ASP A 134 12.63 -17.18 0.48
C ASP A 134 13.19 -17.38 1.89
N ILE A 135 13.64 -18.59 2.19
CA ILE A 135 13.99 -18.98 3.56
C ILE A 135 15.18 -18.18 4.08
N ASP A 136 16.22 -18.01 3.27
CA ASP A 136 17.48 -17.38 3.69
C ASP A 136 17.25 -15.91 4.08
N SER A 137 16.56 -15.14 3.25
CA SER A 137 16.28 -13.74 3.57
C SER A 137 15.16 -13.57 4.59
N TYR A 138 14.11 -14.41 4.61
CA TYR A 138 13.03 -14.31 5.60
C TYR A 138 13.53 -14.67 7.01
N TRP A 139 14.32 -15.74 7.15
CA TRP A 139 14.84 -16.16 8.45
C TRP A 139 15.95 -15.23 8.94
N SER A 140 16.82 -14.73 8.06
CA SER A 140 17.84 -13.74 8.43
C SER A 140 17.19 -12.46 9.03
N ARG A 141 16.11 -11.97 8.41
CA ARG A 141 15.36 -10.79 8.90
C ARG A 141 14.60 -11.05 10.21
N ASN A 142 13.84 -12.16 10.30
CA ASN A 142 12.87 -12.36 11.37
C ASN A 142 13.37 -13.25 12.53
N TYR A 143 14.31 -14.16 12.27
CA TYR A 143 14.64 -15.28 13.14
C TYR A 143 16.14 -15.52 13.34
N SER A 144 17.03 -14.59 12.97
CA SER A 144 18.48 -14.73 13.14
C SER A 144 18.96 -15.03 14.57
N GLN A 145 18.13 -14.72 15.58
CA GLN A 145 18.36 -15.03 17.00
C GLN A 145 17.55 -16.25 17.52
N SER A 146 16.86 -16.99 16.64
CA SER A 146 16.06 -18.16 17.02
C SER A 146 16.91 -19.42 17.04
N TYR A 147 16.64 -20.33 17.99
CA TYR A 147 17.42 -21.56 18.19
C TYR A 147 17.55 -22.44 16.94
N PHE A 148 16.53 -22.46 16.08
CA PHE A 148 16.51 -23.25 14.84
C PHE A 148 17.26 -22.60 13.67
N TYR A 149 17.74 -21.35 13.80
CA TYR A 149 18.39 -20.63 12.70
C TYR A 149 19.72 -21.26 12.28
N THR A 150 20.48 -21.81 13.23
CA THR A 150 21.72 -22.57 12.97
C THR A 150 21.48 -23.80 12.10
N GLU A 151 20.26 -24.34 12.11
CA GLU A 151 19.86 -25.53 11.35
C GLU A 151 19.23 -25.19 9.99
N ILE A 152 19.25 -23.93 9.52
CA ILE A 152 18.57 -23.48 8.29
C ILE A 152 18.80 -24.37 7.06
N GLY A 153 19.98 -25.03 6.95
CA GLY A 153 20.27 -26.02 5.92
C GLY A 153 19.29 -27.20 5.86
N ASN A 154 18.78 -27.66 7.00
CA ASN A 154 17.80 -28.74 7.10
C ASN A 154 16.42 -28.32 6.54
N TRP A 155 16.15 -27.01 6.54
CA TRP A 155 14.83 -26.43 6.27
C TRP A 155 14.67 -25.94 4.82
N ARG A 156 15.76 -25.77 4.06
CA ARG A 156 15.73 -25.24 2.68
C ARG A 156 14.94 -26.09 1.67
N ASN A 157 14.77 -27.38 1.93
CA ASN A 157 14.15 -28.34 1.01
C ASN A 157 12.69 -28.70 1.38
N ILE A 158 12.02 -27.90 2.21
CA ILE A 158 10.61 -28.10 2.55
C ILE A 158 9.72 -27.39 1.54
N ASN A 159 8.92 -28.19 0.82
CA ASN A 159 7.77 -27.77 -0.01
C ASN A 159 6.48 -27.84 0.81
#